data_AF-A0A520HZS4-F1
#
_entry.id   AF-A0A520HZS4-F1
#
_cell.length_a   1.000
_cell.length_b   1.000
_cell.length_c   1.000
_cell.angle_alpha   90.00
_cell.angle_beta   90.00
_cell.angle_gamma   90.00
#
_symmetry.space_group_name_H-M   'P 1'
#
loop_
_entity.id
_entity.type
_entity.pdbx_description
1 polymer ?
#
loop_
_entity_poly.entity_id
_entity_poly.type
_entity_poly.pdbx_seq_one_letter_code
_entity_poly.pdbx_strand_id
1 'polypeptide(L)' 'MRGVKKQDLPEKNCMVCGQPFSWRKKWEKVWLEVKYCSEKCR' A
#
# COMPACT_ATOMS: atom_id res chain seq x y z
N MET A 1 -21.49 -1.31 13.04
CA MET A 1 -20.61 -0.75 11.97
C MET A 1 -19.31 -1.55 11.92
N ARG A 2 -19.21 -2.60 11.09
CA ARG A 2 -17.94 -3.33 10.90
C ARG A 2 -17.15 -2.69 9.76
N GLY A 3 -16.61 -1.51 10.02
CA GLY A 3 -15.52 -1.00 9.20
C GLY A 3 -14.29 -1.82 9.54
N VAL A 4 -13.84 -2.67 8.62
CA VAL A 4 -12.56 -3.39 8.75
C VAL A 4 -11.51 -2.33 9.12
N LYS A 5 -10.93 -2.44 10.32
CA LYS A 5 -9.87 -1.53 10.75
C LYS A 5 -8.73 -1.71 9.76
N LYS A 6 -8.33 -0.63 9.08
CA LYS A 6 -7.24 -0.64 8.08
C LYS A 6 -5.86 -1.04 8.66
N GLN A 7 -5.80 -1.31 9.96
CA GLN A 7 -4.63 -1.73 10.72
C GLN A 7 -4.20 -3.17 10.43
N ASP A 8 -5.07 -4.02 9.87
CA ASP A 8 -4.74 -5.42 9.53
C ASP A 8 -4.18 -5.58 8.10
N LEU A 9 -4.17 -4.50 7.32
CA LEU A 9 -3.67 -4.55 5.96
C LEU A 9 -2.15 -4.46 5.98
N PRO A 10 -1.45 -5.25 5.16
CA PRO A 10 -0.01 -5.15 5.08
C PRO A 10 0.39 -3.74 4.63
N GLU A 11 1.32 -3.15 5.35
CA GLU A 11 1.85 -1.82 5.11
C GLU A 11 3.26 -1.94 4.53
N LYS A 12 3.60 -1.07 3.58
CA LYS A 12 4.93 -0.97 2.99
C LYS A 12 5.39 0.48 3.01
N ASN A 13 6.70 0.70 2.97
CA ASN A 13 7.26 2.03 2.82
C ASN A 13 7.54 2.33 1.35
N CYS A 14 7.17 3.53 0.90
CA CYS A 14 7.46 3.98 -0.45
C CYS A 14 8.97 4.24 -0.60
N MET A 15 9.61 3.69 -1.63
CA MET A 15 11.04 3.93 -1.87
C MET A 15 11.38 5.37 -2.29
N VAL A 16 10.41 6.16 -2.78
CA VAL A 16 10.63 7.53 -3.24
C VAL A 16 10.37 8.56 -2.14
N CYS A 17 9.21 8.49 -1.49
CA CYS A 17 8.83 9.47 -0.46
C CYS A 17 9.03 8.99 0.98
N GLY A 18 9.38 7.71 1.19
CA GLY A 18 9.55 7.12 2.52
C GLY A 18 8.24 6.94 3.31
N GLN A 19 7.09 7.38 2.79
CA GLN A 19 5.83 7.31 3.53
C GLN A 19 5.30 5.87 3.59
N PRO A 20 4.78 5.44 4.75
CA PRO A 20 4.08 4.17 4.88
C PRO A 20 2.76 4.24 4.10
N PHE A 21 2.47 3.18 3.37
CA PHE A 21 1.23 3.04 2.62
C PHE A 21 0.67 1.62 2.78
N SER A 22 -0.63 1.55 3.05
CA SER A 22 -1.32 0.28 3.25
C SER A 22 -1.73 -0.35 1.92
N TRP A 23 -1.81 -1.69 1.92
CA TRP A 23 -2.31 -2.47 0.80
C TRP A 23 -3.65 -1.96 0.27
N ARG A 24 -3.81 -2.01 -1.05
CA ARG A 24 -5.03 -1.64 -1.76
C ARG A 24 -5.45 -2.80 -2.64
N LYS A 25 -6.76 -3.02 -2.78
CA LYS A 25 -7.33 -4.09 -3.62
C LYS A 25 -6.82 -4.08 -5.07
N LYS A 26 -6.51 -2.91 -5.63
CA LYS A 26 -5.90 -2.78 -6.97
C LYS A 26 -4.52 -3.44 -7.11
N TRP A 27 -3.85 -3.71 -5.99
CA TRP A 27 -2.51 -4.29 -5.95
C TRP A 27 -2.53 -5.78 -5.62
N GLU A 28 -3.69 -6.43 -5.51
CA GLU A 28 -3.82 -7.84 -5.14
C GLU A 28 -2.86 -8.76 -5.92
N LYS A 29 -2.68 -8.53 -7.22
CA LYS A 29 -1.82 -9.34 -8.09
C LYS A 29 -0.35 -8.89 -8.15
N VAL A 30 -0.07 -7.63 -7.81
CA VAL A 30 1.24 -7.00 -8.02
C VAL A 30 1.88 -6.51 -6.72
N TRP A 31 1.28 -6.80 -5.57
CA TRP A 31 1.69 -6.25 -4.28
C TRP A 31 3.16 -6.50 -3.95
N LEU A 32 3.70 -7.64 -4.35
CA LEU A 32 5.11 -7.98 -4.15
C LEU A 32 6.04 -7.04 -4.93
N GLU A 33 5.64 -6.62 -6.13
CA GLU A 33 6.39 -5.71 -7.00
C GLU A 33 6.14 -4.22 -6.69
N VAL A 34 5.03 -3.89 -6.04
CA VAL A 34 4.68 -2.51 -5.66
C VAL A 34 5.66 -1.99 -4.60
N LYS A 35 6.49 -1.03 -5.01
CA LYS A 35 7.48 -0.32 -4.18
C LYS A 35 7.11 1.14 -3.87
N TYR A 36 6.02 1.62 -4.47
CA TYR A 36 5.65 3.05 -4.47
C TYR A 36 4.21 3.25 -4.01
N CYS A 37 3.97 4.33 -3.25
CA CYS A 37 2.65 4.63 -2.69
C CYS A 37 1.62 5.08 -3.74
N SER A 38 2.07 5.59 -4.88
CA SER A 38 1.24 6.14 -5.95
C SER A 38 1.98 6.15 -7.29
N GLU A 39 1.28 6.41 -8.38
CA GLU A 39 1.88 6.56 -9.72
C GLU A 39 2.78 7.79 -9.83
N LYS A 40 2.56 8.83 -9.00
CA LYS A 40 3.49 9.97 -8.94
C LYS A 40 4.86 9.60 -8.38
N CYS A 41 4.91 8.52 -7.59
CA CYS A 41 6.16 7.98 -7.05
C CYS A 41 6.68 6.79 -7.87
N ARG A 42 5.96 6.35 -8.91
CA ARG A 42 6.44 5.30 -9.81
C ARG A 42 7.52 5.85 -10.73
#